data_AF-A0A3D1J3U9-F1
#
_entry.id   AF-A0A3D1J3U9-F1
#
_cell.length_a   1.000
_cell.length_b   1.000
_cell.length_c   1.000
_cell.angle_alpha   90.00
_cell.angle_beta   90.00
_cell.angle_gamma   90.00
#
_symmetry.space_group_name_H-M   'P 1'
#
loop_
_entity.id
_entity.type
_entity.pdbx_description
1 polymer ?
#
loop_
_entity_poly.entity_id
_entity_poly.type
_entity_poly.pdbx_seq_one_letter_code
_entity_poly.pdbx_strand_id
1 'polypeptide(L)'
;MDQYDTLYREFRWQVPAAFNIAAVCCSRWASDNGRIAIHYEDESGRTSTLTYAALEMEANRLSNILRRLGVAPGARVAIVLP
;
A
#
# COMPACT_ATOMS: atom_id res chain seq x y z
N MET A 1 6.23 30.53 23.91
CA MET A 1 5.42 29.35 24.29
C MET A 1 5.10 28.60 23.02
N ASP A 2 5.23 27.29 23.11
CA ASP A 2 5.67 26.42 22.03
C ASP A 2 4.58 26.16 20.98
N GLN A 3 4.75 26.73 19.78
CA GLN A 3 3.81 26.55 18.65
C GLN A 3 3.73 25.07 18.22
N TYR A 4 4.76 24.28 18.55
CA TYR A 4 4.80 22.84 18.30
C TYR A 4 3.72 22.08 19.08
N ASP A 5 3.54 22.38 20.36
CA ASP A 5 2.55 21.70 21.21
C ASP A 5 1.12 21.91 20.70
N THR A 6 0.80 23.13 20.28
CA THR A 6 -0.50 23.47 19.70
C THR A 6 -0.71 22.73 18.39
N LEU A 7 0.26 22.78 17.48
CA LEU A 7 0.18 22.07 16.19
C LEU A 7 0.03 20.56 16.39
N TYR A 8 0.80 19.95 17.28
CA TYR A 8 0.71 18.50 17.53
C TYR A 8 -0.68 18.10 18.06
N ARG A 9 -1.26 18.89 18.98
CA ARG A 9 -2.56 18.59 19.59
C ARG A 9 -3.74 18.82 18.66
N GLU A 10 -3.70 19.86 17.85
CA GLU A 10 -4.82 20.29 17.01
C GLU A 10 -4.79 19.69 15.60
N PHE A 11 -3.60 19.32 15.10
CA PHE A 11 -3.47 18.78 13.78
C PHE A 11 -4.28 17.49 13.63
N ARG A 12 -5.16 17.48 12.64
CA ARG A 12 -5.92 16.30 12.21
C ARG A 12 -5.80 16.22 10.70
N TRP A 13 -5.42 15.04 10.21
CA TRP A 13 -5.51 14.74 8.78
C TRP A 13 -6.98 14.77 8.34
N GLN A 14 -7.25 15.50 7.27
CA GLN A 14 -8.57 15.50 6.63
C GLN A 14 -8.67 14.29 5.69
N VAL A 15 -9.12 13.15 6.24
CA VAL A 15 -9.26 11.90 5.49
C VAL A 15 -10.74 11.63 5.20
N PRO A 16 -11.11 11.30 3.94
CA PRO A 16 -12.49 10.93 3.61
C PRO A 16 -13.01 9.78 4.46
N ALA A 17 -14.33 9.78 4.73
CA ALA A 17 -14.98 8.74 5.52
C ALA A 17 -14.81 7.32 4.93
N ALA A 18 -14.77 7.22 3.60
CA ALA A 18 -14.43 6.00 2.88
C ALA A 18 -13.09 6.22 2.16
N PHE A 19 -12.02 5.65 2.71
CA PHE A 19 -10.68 5.76 2.15
C PHE A 19 -9.98 4.41 2.18
N ASN A 20 -9.36 4.03 1.06
CA ASN A 20 -8.56 2.83 0.94
C ASN A 20 -7.18 3.20 0.36
N ILE A 21 -6.14 3.02 1.17
CA ILE A 21 -4.77 3.38 0.79
C ILE A 21 -4.27 2.56 -0.41
N ALA A 22 -4.62 1.27 -0.51
CA ALA A 22 -4.23 0.42 -1.63
C ALA A 22 -4.86 0.91 -2.94
N ALA A 23 -6.08 1.43 -2.90
CA ALA A 23 -6.73 2.00 -4.08
C ALA A 23 -6.01 3.27 -4.59
N VAL A 24 -5.58 4.14 -3.68
CA VAL A 24 -4.88 5.39 -4.04
C VAL A 24 -3.47 5.11 -4.52
N CYS A 25 -2.77 4.16 -3.90
CA CYS A 25 -1.40 3.81 -4.24
C CYS A 25 -1.31 2.92 -5.48
N CYS A 26 -2.25 1.99 -5.69
CA CYS A 26 -2.15 0.98 -6.75
C CYS A 26 -3.30 1.08 -7.76
N SER A 27 -4.54 0.78 -7.34
CA SER A 27 -5.68 0.59 -8.26
C SER A 27 -5.95 1.79 -9.17
N ARG A 28 -5.75 3.01 -8.66
CA ARG A 28 -5.91 4.26 -9.42
C ARG A 28 -5.02 4.33 -10.67
N TRP A 29 -3.88 3.67 -10.64
CA TRP A 29 -2.86 3.72 -11.70
C TRP A 29 -2.83 2.46 -12.56
N ALA A 30 -3.50 1.39 -12.13
CA ALA A 30 -3.48 0.09 -12.76
C ALA A 30 -4.30 0.01 -14.07
N SER A 31 -5.17 0.98 -14.34
CA SER A 31 -5.89 1.06 -15.63
C SER A 31 -4.95 1.24 -16.83
N ASP A 32 -3.76 1.79 -16.60
CA ASP A 32 -2.68 1.85 -17.58
C ASP A 32 -1.74 0.67 -17.39
N ASN A 33 -1.99 -0.40 -18.15
CA ASN A 33 -1.27 -1.68 -18.01
C ASN A 33 0.24 -1.58 -18.24
N GLY A 34 0.71 -0.56 -18.97
CA GLY A 34 2.13 -0.35 -19.26
C GLY A 34 2.86 0.46 -18.18
N ARG A 35 2.13 1.06 -17.24
CA ARG A 35 2.72 1.96 -16.26
C ARG A 35 3.51 1.20 -15.21
N ILE A 36 4.80 1.53 -15.10
CA ILE A 36 5.69 0.92 -14.11
C ILE A 36 5.39 1.44 -12.70
N ALA A 37 5.29 0.52 -11.75
CA ALA A 37 5.15 0.80 -10.32
C ALA A 37 6.47 0.66 -9.57
N ILE A 38 7.22 -0.42 -9.83
CA ILE A 38 8.45 -0.76 -9.10
C ILE A 38 9.52 -1.18 -10.10
N HIS A 39 10.70 -0.60 -9.99
CA HIS A 39 11.94 -1.21 -10.47
C HIS A 39 12.62 -1.84 -9.27
N TYR A 40 12.99 -3.12 -9.36
CA TYR A 40 13.70 -3.80 -8.29
C TYR A 40 15.02 -4.36 -8.80
N GLU A 41 16.01 -4.38 -7.91
CA GLU A 41 17.32 -4.99 -8.10
C GLU A 41 17.60 -5.87 -6.88
N ASP A 42 18.08 -7.09 -7.09
CA ASP A 42 18.50 -7.99 -6.01
C ASP A 42 20.00 -7.95 -5.75
N GLU A 43 20.46 -8.60 -4.68
CA GLU A 43 21.88 -8.65 -4.28
C GLU A 43 22.79 -9.32 -5.34
N SER A 44 22.20 -10.07 -6.28
CA SER A 44 22.92 -10.69 -7.40
C SER A 44 22.99 -9.78 -8.63
N GLY A 45 22.48 -8.55 -8.54
CA GLY A 45 22.41 -7.58 -9.63
C GLY A 45 21.30 -7.87 -10.66
N ARG A 46 20.36 -8.78 -10.35
CA ARG A 46 19.23 -9.00 -11.25
C ARG A 46 18.23 -7.87 -11.10
N THR A 47 17.91 -7.24 -12.21
CA THR A 47 16.87 -6.23 -12.26
C THR A 47 15.58 -6.81 -12.83
N SER A 48 14.45 -6.32 -12.34
CA SER A 48 13.16 -6.54 -12.98
C SER A 48 12.19 -5.44 -12.59
N THR A 49 11.07 -5.40 -13.30
CA THR A 49 10.13 -4.31 -13.26
C THR A 49 8.73 -4.86 -13.07
N LEU A 50 7.96 -4.22 -12.18
CA LEU A 50 6.58 -4.54 -11.91
C LEU A 50 5.69 -3.37 -12.32
N THR A 51 4.69 -3.64 -13.14
CA THR A 51 3.67 -2.64 -13.52
C THR A 51 2.65 -2.46 -12.39
N TYR A 52 1.92 -1.34 -12.39
CA TYR A 52 0.81 -1.13 -11.45
C TYR A 52 -0.27 -2.20 -11.58
N ALA A 53 -0.57 -2.65 -12.81
CA ALA A 53 -1.53 -3.72 -13.05
C ALA A 53 -1.08 -5.06 -12.45
N ALA A 54 0.20 -5.42 -12.62
CA ALA A 54 0.75 -6.64 -12.03
C ALA A 54 0.80 -6.57 -10.50
N LEU A 55 1.19 -5.41 -9.95
CA LEU A 55 1.20 -5.18 -8.51
C LEU A 55 -0.20 -5.30 -7.90
N GLU A 56 -1.21 -4.69 -8.52
CA GLU A 56 -2.60 -4.79 -8.06
C GLU A 56 -3.09 -6.24 -8.09
N MET A 57 -2.75 -7.00 -9.15
CA MET A 57 -3.14 -8.40 -9.26
C MET A 57 -2.59 -9.26 -8.12
N GLU A 58 -1.29 -9.15 -7.84
CA GLU A 58 -0.64 -9.92 -6.77
C GLU A 58 -1.12 -9.45 -5.37
N ALA A 59 -1.29 -8.15 -5.17
CA ALA A 59 -1.85 -7.60 -3.93
C ALA A 59 -3.29 -8.11 -3.67
N ASN A 60 -4.12 -8.18 -4.72
CA ASN A 60 -5.48 -8.72 -4.63
C ASN A 60 -5.49 -10.23 -4.33
N ARG A 61 -4.55 -10.99 -4.92
CA ARG A 61 -4.37 -12.41 -4.59
C ARG A 61 -4.07 -12.60 -3.10
N LEU A 62 -3.12 -11.83 -2.56
CA LEU A 62 -2.79 -11.86 -1.12
C LEU A 62 -3.99 -11.45 -0.26
N SER A 63 -4.68 -10.36 -0.61
CA SER A 63 -5.87 -9.87 0.08
C SER A 63 -6.96 -10.95 0.21
N ASN A 64 -7.20 -11.70 -0.86
CA ASN A 64 -8.17 -12.81 -0.85
C ASN A 64 -7.74 -13.95 0.08
N ILE A 65 -6.45 -14.27 0.15
CA ILE A 65 -5.91 -15.27 1.08
C ILE A 65 -6.08 -14.79 2.52
N LEU A 66 -5.70 -13.55 2.83
CA LEU A 66 -5.84 -12.98 4.18
C LEU A 66 -7.30 -13.00 4.64
N ARG A 67 -8.25 -12.64 3.76
CA ARG A 67 -9.69 -12.75 4.04
C ARG A 67 -10.10 -14.19 4.37
N ARG A 68 -9.62 -15.18 3.62
CA ARG A 68 -9.89 -16.61 3.89
C ARG A 68 -9.30 -17.08 5.22
N LEU A 69 -8.18 -16.50 5.65
CA LEU A 69 -7.58 -16.76 6.96
C LEU A 69 -8.27 -16.02 8.12
N GLY A 70 -9.36 -15.29 7.84
CA GLY A 70 -10.16 -14.60 8.85
C GLY A 70 -9.69 -13.18 9.18
N VAL A 71 -8.77 -12.61 8.39
CA VAL A 71 -8.35 -11.21 8.55
C VAL A 71 -9.50 -10.28 8.20
N ALA A 72 -9.88 -9.43 9.15
CA ALA A 72 -10.96 -8.46 9.05
C ALA A 72 -10.46 -7.02 9.30
N PRO A 73 -11.24 -5.98 8.97
CA PRO A 73 -10.89 -4.60 9.32
C PRO A 73 -10.53 -4.45 10.81
N GLY A 74 -9.39 -3.81 11.09
CA GLY A 74 -8.84 -3.68 12.45
C GLY A 74 -7.98 -4.87 12.90
N ALA A 75 -7.87 -5.96 12.14
CA ALA A 75 -6.89 -7.02 12.40
C ALA A 75 -5.45 -6.51 12.16
N ARG A 76 -4.51 -7.06 12.93
CA ARG A 76 -3.08 -6.77 12.78
C ARG A 76 -2.42 -7.97 12.11
N VAL A 77 -1.64 -7.73 11.07
CA VAL A 77 -0.89 -8.75 10.33
C VAL A 77 0.57 -8.37 10.39
N ALA A 78 1.41 -9.20 11.01
CA ALA A 78 2.85 -9.02 11.00
C ALA A 78 3.41 -9.45 9.65
N ILE A 79 4.32 -8.64 9.09
CA ILE A 79 5.02 -8.92 7.85
C ILE A 79 6.49 -9.09 8.19
N VAL A 80 7.04 -10.27 7.93
CA VAL A 80 8.48 -10.56 8.05
C VAL A 80 8.98 -10.86 6.65
N LEU A 81 9.78 -9.96 6.10
CA LEU A 81 10.37 -10.05 4.77
C LEU A 81 11.90 -10.01 4.90
N PRO A 82 12.63 -10.63 3.96
CA PRO A 82 14.08 -10.49 3.85
C PRO A 82 14.49 -9.06 3.45
#